data_AF-A0A7J2ZGU2-F1
#
_entry.id   AF-A0A7J2ZGU2-F1
#
_cell.length_a   1.000
_cell.length_b   1.000
_cell.length_c   1.000
_cell.angle_alpha   90.00
_cell.angle_beta   90.00
_cell.angle_gamma   90.00
#
_symmetry.space_group_name_H-M   'P 1'
#
loop_
_entity.id
_entity.type
_entity.pdbx_description
1 polymer ?
#
loop_
_entity_poly.entity_id
_entity_poly.type
_entity_poly.pdbx_seq_one_letter_code
_entity_poly.pdbx_strand_id
1 'polypeptide(L)'
;MFFEYLDVVTNPFPPSDNSPSNCDVFHIGRIYGFHVFYAPLFGKVIISDSEFRKRILSNKENFEKICAPELGPCGAPPIADKGFTHFGIFPTSECNLKCVYCYARGGESKKILNFEILKKAVEFLNENNSVEKVSVFFHGGGEPTIQFELLKKIKKYVDEELKAEKIFSLQTNGVFSNETRNWIQKNINHVTVSCDGPPYIQDFQRPLRNGGKSSVFVENTIRFFVENFIDINVETVISKFSNERQAEILEYFHKLGVNNVKFNPISERGRCLCSPTEFSTSPGMLSFFKNLLKSMELADIYDVKLAFTGSLDFCKVASCVVASRAFIITPDGFVSPCISVPSRDAEYNELIFGFFDKKENKIKINQKKLEFLQKRTVQNIPKCQNCFMKWHCAGGCAISACLMHGRDIYSPYEGYCRWIRKVGRSVLVYKIKKDLLKTHPFIEEKNGQIIYRGVFNEFELKEFPAKGKEGGSLLEVDVDKLELLTKKIEEQNPRVLLLSFKISKKYLTRETGRKIESFLKSLKEKRVSFVVAKPLPKCLFGEDYQRIIAQFKIPKGCEECIWLYILKDGSFHICGTDKTIPQSKFRSRKDIVEVFKKYNAKPTALFCEECVYKLRGNCAGLCKQMVF
;
A
#
# COMPACT_ATOMS: atom_id res chain seq x y z
N MET A 1 9.86 -12.28 -19.69
CA MET A 1 9.63 -13.73 -19.49
C MET A 1 8.76 -14.11 -18.27
N PHE A 2 8.13 -13.21 -17.51
CA PHE A 2 7.27 -13.60 -16.35
C PHE A 2 5.76 -13.70 -16.66
N PHE A 3 5.34 -13.46 -17.90
CA PHE A 3 3.93 -13.44 -18.29
C PHE A 3 3.53 -14.60 -19.22
N GLU A 4 4.39 -15.60 -19.41
CA GLU A 4 4.01 -16.77 -20.19
C GLU A 4 3.11 -17.70 -19.36
N TYR A 5 1.84 -17.70 -19.80
CA TYR A 5 0.91 -18.81 -19.85
C TYR A 5 1.14 -19.96 -18.88
N LEU A 6 0.35 -19.95 -17.81
CA LEU A 6 -0.17 -21.18 -17.24
C LEU A 6 -1.66 -20.95 -17.02
N ASP A 7 -2.46 -21.51 -17.93
CA ASP A 7 -3.90 -21.70 -17.74
C ASP A 7 -4.14 -22.34 -16.37
N VAL A 8 -5.05 -21.73 -15.60
CA VAL A 8 -5.34 -22.16 -14.23
C VAL A 8 -6.63 -22.95 -14.21
N VAL A 9 -6.53 -24.19 -13.74
CA VAL A 9 -7.67 -25.00 -13.30
C VAL A 9 -8.16 -24.46 -11.97
N THR A 10 -9.32 -23.80 -11.99
CA THR A 10 -10.07 -23.35 -10.83
C THR A 10 -10.99 -24.48 -10.39
N ASN A 11 -10.72 -25.13 -9.26
CA ASN A 11 -11.80 -25.72 -8.48
C ASN A 11 -11.53 -25.45 -7.00
N PRO A 12 -12.51 -24.94 -6.24
CA PRO A 12 -12.49 -25.02 -4.78
C PRO A 12 -12.38 -26.49 -4.38
N PHE A 13 -11.70 -26.78 -3.27
CA PHE A 13 -11.88 -28.08 -2.64
C PHE A 13 -13.35 -28.18 -2.19
N PRO A 14 -14.05 -29.29 -2.46
CA PRO A 14 -15.38 -29.49 -1.90
C PRO A 14 -15.26 -29.47 -0.36
N PRO A 15 -16.21 -28.83 0.35
CA PRO A 15 -16.22 -28.88 1.80
C PRO A 15 -16.27 -30.35 2.23
N SER A 16 -15.38 -30.74 3.15
CA SER A 16 -15.51 -32.05 3.79
C SER A 16 -16.70 -32.00 4.75
N ASP A 17 -17.44 -33.10 4.89
CA ASP A 17 -18.62 -33.21 5.77
C ASP A 17 -18.33 -32.88 7.24
N ASN A 18 -17.05 -32.76 7.63
CA ASN A 18 -16.60 -32.42 8.99
C ASN A 18 -15.73 -31.14 9.06
N SER A 19 -15.59 -30.35 7.99
CA SER A 19 -14.91 -29.04 8.05
C SER A 19 -15.94 -27.93 8.07
N PRO A 20 -15.80 -26.91 8.93
CA PRO A 20 -16.69 -25.75 8.88
C PRO A 20 -16.64 -25.17 7.46
N SER A 21 -17.80 -24.77 6.96
CA SER A 21 -18.10 -24.23 5.63
C SER A 21 -17.32 -22.97 5.21
N ASN A 22 -16.18 -22.67 5.85
CA ASN A 22 -15.47 -21.40 5.83
C ASN A 22 -13.98 -21.48 5.43
N CYS A 23 -13.47 -22.64 5.05
CA CYS A 23 -12.08 -22.77 4.61
C CYS A 23 -11.94 -22.61 3.09
N ASP A 24 -12.16 -21.38 2.60
CA ASP A 24 -11.86 -21.05 1.20
C ASP A 24 -10.36 -21.23 0.92
N VAL A 25 -10.01 -22.31 0.22
CA VAL A 25 -8.66 -22.63 -0.21
C VAL A 25 -8.61 -22.77 -1.73
N PHE A 26 -7.68 -22.05 -2.35
CA PHE A 26 -7.54 -22.01 -3.81
C PHE A 26 -6.16 -22.49 -4.25
N HIS A 27 -6.11 -23.43 -5.19
CA HIS A 27 -4.88 -23.75 -5.89
C HIS A 27 -4.60 -22.67 -6.95
N ILE A 28 -3.54 -21.87 -6.74
CA ILE A 28 -3.23 -20.72 -7.61
C ILE A 28 -2.20 -21.06 -8.72
N GLY A 29 -1.80 -22.33 -8.80
CA GLY A 29 -0.85 -22.85 -9.79
C GLY A 29 0.48 -23.28 -9.16
N ARG A 30 1.52 -23.37 -10.00
CA ARG A 30 2.87 -23.76 -9.58
C ARG A 30 3.84 -22.58 -9.58
N ILE A 31 4.74 -22.55 -8.60
CA ILE A 31 5.88 -21.62 -8.51
C ILE A 31 7.13 -22.47 -8.27
N TYR A 32 8.15 -22.35 -9.13
CA TYR A 32 9.40 -23.14 -9.07
C TYR A 32 9.19 -24.67 -8.99
N GLY A 33 8.14 -25.18 -9.65
CA GLY A 33 7.79 -26.61 -9.63
C GLY A 33 6.93 -27.05 -8.44
N PHE A 34 6.75 -26.19 -7.43
CA PHE A 34 5.91 -26.46 -6.27
C PHE A 34 4.49 -25.96 -6.48
N HIS A 35 3.51 -26.70 -5.97
CA HIS A 35 2.11 -26.29 -5.91
C HIS A 35 1.91 -25.19 -4.87
N VAL A 36 1.13 -24.18 -5.22
CA VAL A 36 0.82 -23.07 -4.33
C VAL A 36 -0.68 -23.03 -4.07
N PHE A 37 -1.02 -23.03 -2.80
CA PHE A 37 -2.37 -22.90 -2.30
C PHE A 37 -2.51 -21.60 -1.52
N TYR A 38 -3.65 -20.93 -1.69
CA TYR A 38 -3.95 -19.68 -1.04
C TYR A 38 -5.23 -19.79 -0.23
N ALA A 39 -5.13 -19.45 1.05
CA ALA A 39 -6.22 -19.41 2.01
C ALA A 39 -6.43 -17.96 2.47
N PRO A 40 -7.18 -17.14 1.70
CA PRO A 40 -7.29 -15.69 1.91
C PRO A 40 -7.79 -15.30 3.31
N LEU A 41 -8.80 -15.99 3.84
CA LEU A 41 -9.38 -15.65 5.15
C LEU A 41 -8.39 -15.85 6.31
N PHE A 42 -7.48 -16.80 6.14
CA PHE A 42 -6.41 -17.07 7.10
C PHE A 42 -5.12 -16.29 6.79
N GLY A 43 -5.09 -15.53 5.68
CA GLY A 43 -3.89 -14.90 5.18
C GLY A 43 -2.74 -15.88 4.96
N LYS A 44 -3.01 -17.13 4.62
CA LYS A 44 -1.99 -18.19 4.58
C LYS A 44 -1.72 -18.62 3.14
N VAL A 45 -0.44 -18.79 2.83
CA VAL A 45 0.02 -19.43 1.60
C VAL A 45 0.71 -20.73 1.95
N ILE A 46 0.39 -21.79 1.23
CA ILE A 46 1.06 -23.08 1.35
C ILE A 46 1.79 -23.38 0.05
N ILE A 47 3.09 -23.65 0.15
CA ILE A 47 3.90 -24.17 -0.94
C ILE A 47 4.19 -25.64 -0.66
N SER A 48 3.97 -26.48 -1.66
CA SER A 48 4.05 -27.93 -1.46
C SER A 48 4.42 -28.70 -2.70
N ASP A 49 4.89 -29.93 -2.53
CA ASP A 49 5.19 -30.84 -3.63
C ASP A 49 3.92 -31.55 -4.17
N SER A 50 4.11 -32.40 -5.18
CA SER A 50 3.01 -33.14 -5.80
C SER A 50 2.43 -34.23 -4.89
N GLU A 51 3.18 -34.73 -3.91
CA GLU A 51 2.73 -35.76 -2.97
C GLU A 51 1.82 -35.15 -1.91
N PHE A 52 2.20 -33.98 -1.39
CA PHE A 52 1.39 -33.17 -0.49
C PHE A 52 0.07 -32.74 -1.14
N ARG A 53 0.09 -32.32 -2.42
CA ARG A 53 -1.15 -32.07 -3.18
C ARG A 53 -2.07 -33.30 -3.17
N LYS A 54 -1.54 -34.51 -3.33
CA LYS A 54 -2.34 -35.75 -3.26
C LYS A 54 -2.91 -35.96 -1.86
N ARG A 55 -2.13 -35.69 -0.80
CA ARG A 55 -2.59 -35.82 0.60
C ARG A 55 -3.75 -34.87 0.93
N ILE A 56 -3.65 -33.60 0.53
CA ILE A 56 -4.74 -32.62 0.67
C ILE A 56 -5.97 -33.01 -0.16
N LEU A 57 -5.79 -33.39 -1.44
CA LEU A 57 -6.90 -33.86 -2.28
C LEU A 57 -7.59 -35.11 -1.73
N SER A 58 -6.88 -35.91 -0.94
CA SER A 58 -7.42 -37.10 -0.27
C SER A 58 -8.01 -36.84 1.12
N ASN A 59 -8.15 -35.57 1.55
CA ASN A 59 -8.68 -35.19 2.87
C ASN A 59 -7.91 -35.78 4.09
N LYS A 60 -6.65 -36.18 3.90
CA LYS A 60 -5.87 -36.90 4.94
C LYS A 60 -5.22 -36.01 5.99
N GLU A 61 -5.17 -34.69 5.81
CA GLU A 61 -4.45 -33.76 6.69
C GLU A 61 -5.27 -32.50 7.00
N ASN A 62 -5.27 -32.07 8.26
CA ASN A 62 -5.96 -30.86 8.72
C ASN A 62 -5.20 -29.60 8.27
N PHE A 63 -5.82 -28.81 7.38
CA PHE A 63 -5.22 -27.64 6.73
C PHE A 63 -4.67 -26.60 7.72
N GLU A 64 -5.33 -26.43 8.86
CA GLU A 64 -4.95 -25.48 9.92
C GLU A 64 -3.57 -25.76 10.53
N LYS A 65 -3.12 -27.02 10.53
CA LYS A 65 -1.86 -27.44 11.17
C LYS A 65 -0.61 -27.23 10.31
N ILE A 66 -0.75 -26.91 9.01
CA ILE A 66 0.35 -26.99 8.02
C ILE A 66 0.73 -25.64 7.42
N CYS A 67 0.21 -24.54 7.96
CA CYS A 67 0.38 -23.23 7.36
C CYS A 67 1.66 -22.50 7.81
N ALA A 68 2.50 -22.08 6.87
CA ALA A 68 3.50 -21.01 7.02
C ALA A 68 3.89 -20.44 5.63
N PRO A 69 4.13 -19.12 5.47
CA PRO A 69 4.07 -18.04 6.44
C PRO A 69 2.68 -17.41 6.59
N GLU A 70 2.49 -16.65 7.67
CA GLU A 70 1.31 -15.83 7.91
C GLU A 70 1.46 -14.49 7.16
N LEU A 71 0.56 -14.20 6.21
CA LEU A 71 0.42 -12.89 5.56
C LEU A 71 -0.39 -11.89 6.43
N GLY A 72 -0.61 -12.23 7.71
CA GLY A 72 -1.53 -11.56 8.63
C GLY A 72 -2.97 -12.08 8.52
N PRO A 73 -3.71 -12.23 9.63
CA PRO A 73 -5.10 -12.71 9.58
C PRO A 73 -5.97 -11.67 8.86
N CYS A 74 -6.69 -12.15 7.85
CA CYS A 74 -7.58 -11.31 7.06
C CYS A 74 -8.97 -11.24 7.73
N GLY A 75 -9.46 -12.38 8.26
CA GLY A 75 -10.81 -12.55 8.79
C GLY A 75 -11.88 -12.32 7.72
N ALA A 76 -12.94 -13.13 7.69
CA ALA A 76 -14.15 -12.66 7.01
C ALA A 76 -14.78 -11.63 7.98
N PRO A 77 -14.85 -10.32 7.66
CA PRO A 77 -15.52 -9.40 8.55
C PRO A 77 -16.99 -9.87 8.68
N PRO A 78 -17.55 -9.89 9.91
CA PRO A 78 -18.95 -10.19 10.08
C PRO A 78 -19.78 -9.24 9.22
N ILE A 79 -20.90 -9.72 8.70
CA ILE A 79 -21.93 -8.80 8.19
C ILE A 79 -22.42 -8.04 9.42
N ALA A 80 -21.88 -6.85 9.65
CA ALA A 80 -22.20 -6.04 10.82
C ALA A 80 -23.73 -5.88 10.96
N ASP A 81 -24.20 -5.84 12.20
CA ASP A 81 -25.60 -5.65 12.59
C ASP A 81 -26.27 -4.43 11.93
N LYS A 82 -27.61 -4.36 12.05
CA LYS A 82 -28.50 -3.31 11.49
C LYS A 82 -27.96 -1.88 11.73
N GLY A 83 -28.19 -0.96 10.78
CA GLY A 83 -27.76 0.46 10.82
C GLY A 83 -26.87 0.96 9.65
N PHE A 84 -26.34 2.17 9.74
CA PHE A 84 -25.38 2.79 8.81
C PHE A 84 -24.07 3.06 9.55
N THR A 85 -22.95 2.58 9.03
CA THR A 85 -21.63 2.74 9.68
C THR A 85 -20.84 3.93 9.12
N HIS A 86 -21.28 4.47 7.98
CA HIS A 86 -20.63 5.59 7.32
C HIS A 86 -21.66 6.65 6.97
N PHE A 87 -21.41 7.89 7.37
CA PHE A 87 -22.21 9.06 7.01
C PHE A 87 -21.38 9.99 6.11
N GLY A 88 -21.67 9.96 4.81
CA GLY A 88 -21.04 10.85 3.84
C GLY A 88 -21.82 12.13 3.68
N ILE A 89 -21.13 13.27 3.72
CA ILE A 89 -21.75 14.57 3.52
C ILE A 89 -21.04 15.25 2.36
N PHE A 90 -21.80 15.58 1.31
CA PHE A 90 -21.30 16.36 0.18
C PHE A 90 -21.80 17.80 0.35
N PRO A 91 -20.96 18.73 0.84
CA PRO A 91 -21.43 20.07 1.15
C PRO A 91 -21.80 20.86 -0.11
N THR A 92 -21.16 20.56 -1.24
CA THR A 92 -21.29 21.36 -2.46
C THR A 92 -20.77 20.62 -3.69
N SER A 93 -21.29 20.98 -4.86
CA SER A 93 -20.70 20.58 -6.14
C SER A 93 -19.67 21.58 -6.68
N GLU A 94 -19.45 22.72 -6.01
CA GLU A 94 -18.45 23.71 -6.39
C GLU A 94 -17.03 23.20 -6.20
N CYS A 95 -16.10 23.62 -7.05
CA CYS A 95 -14.69 23.24 -6.93
C CYS A 95 -13.79 24.34 -7.51
N ASN A 96 -12.73 24.68 -6.78
CA ASN A 96 -11.69 25.62 -7.21
C ASN A 96 -10.71 25.01 -8.23
N LEU A 97 -10.73 23.69 -8.45
CA LEU A 97 -10.00 23.01 -9.51
C LEU A 97 -10.88 22.69 -10.73
N LYS A 98 -10.22 22.38 -11.85
CA LYS A 98 -10.83 21.85 -13.07
C LYS A 98 -10.09 20.60 -13.54
N CYS A 99 -9.93 19.60 -12.65
CA CYS A 99 -9.20 18.37 -12.98
C CYS A 99 -9.76 17.70 -14.24
N VAL A 100 -8.88 17.33 -15.17
CA VAL A 100 -9.23 16.91 -16.54
C VAL A 100 -9.98 15.58 -16.57
N TYR A 101 -9.76 14.72 -15.57
CA TYR A 101 -10.39 13.39 -15.45
C TYR A 101 -11.58 13.35 -14.47
N CYS A 102 -12.01 14.49 -13.92
CA CYS A 102 -12.95 14.50 -12.80
C CYS A 102 -14.29 13.83 -13.15
N TYR A 103 -14.55 12.67 -12.57
CA TYR A 103 -15.80 11.92 -12.76
C TYR A 103 -17.03 12.74 -12.31
N ALA A 104 -16.87 13.60 -11.29
CA ALA A 104 -17.96 14.38 -10.71
C ALA A 104 -18.24 15.69 -11.46
N ARG A 105 -17.46 16.04 -12.49
CA ARG A 105 -17.56 17.32 -13.20
C ARG A 105 -17.55 18.53 -12.23
N GLY A 106 -16.75 18.41 -11.16
CA GLY A 106 -16.75 19.37 -10.05
C GLY A 106 -16.59 20.82 -10.52
N GLY A 107 -17.40 21.70 -9.94
CA GLY A 107 -17.51 23.14 -10.21
C GLY A 107 -18.21 23.54 -11.52
N GLU A 108 -18.70 22.61 -12.33
CA GLU A 108 -19.64 22.95 -13.44
C GLU A 108 -21.05 23.25 -12.91
N SER A 109 -21.42 22.68 -11.77
CA SER A 109 -22.62 22.98 -11.00
C SER A 109 -22.25 23.69 -9.69
N LYS A 110 -23.13 24.58 -9.22
CA LYS A 110 -22.97 25.33 -7.96
C LYS A 110 -24.01 24.94 -6.89
N LYS A 111 -24.43 23.68 -6.89
CA LYS A 111 -25.37 23.16 -5.87
C LYS A 111 -24.67 23.13 -4.52
N ILE A 112 -25.32 23.69 -3.49
CA ILE A 112 -24.86 23.71 -2.11
C ILE A 112 -25.90 22.97 -1.26
N LEU A 113 -25.43 22.09 -0.37
CA LEU A 113 -26.30 21.36 0.55
C LEU A 113 -27.01 22.34 1.47
N ASN A 114 -28.35 22.32 1.42
CA ASN A 114 -29.15 23.08 2.38
C ASN A 114 -28.95 22.51 3.79
N PHE A 115 -28.60 23.37 4.74
CA PHE A 115 -28.32 22.97 6.11
C PHE A 115 -29.52 22.29 6.81
N GLU A 116 -30.76 22.68 6.50
CA GLU A 116 -31.94 22.02 7.06
C GLU A 116 -32.10 20.59 6.56
N ILE A 117 -31.71 20.29 5.32
CA ILE A 117 -31.69 18.92 4.79
C ILE A 117 -30.69 18.06 5.57
N LEU A 118 -29.53 18.62 5.93
CA LEU A 118 -28.56 17.93 6.78
C LEU A 118 -29.15 17.62 8.16
N LYS A 119 -29.86 18.56 8.79
CA LYS A 119 -30.51 18.30 10.08
C LYS A 119 -31.47 17.11 9.97
N LYS A 120 -32.28 17.06 8.91
CA LYS A 120 -33.17 15.92 8.65
C LYS A 120 -32.44 14.60 8.39
N ALA A 121 -31.24 14.65 7.81
CA ALA A 121 -30.39 13.47 7.70
C ALA A 121 -29.85 12.98 9.05
N VAL A 122 -29.44 13.90 9.94
CA VAL A 122 -28.99 13.55 11.30
C VAL A 122 -30.13 13.04 12.16
N GLU A 123 -31.31 13.68 12.12
CA GLU A 123 -32.54 13.21 12.77
C GLU A 123 -32.86 11.77 12.32
N PHE A 124 -32.88 11.53 11.00
CA PHE A 124 -33.12 10.19 10.45
C PHE A 124 -32.11 9.17 10.97
N LEU A 125 -30.81 9.48 10.98
CA LEU A 125 -29.79 8.57 11.50
C LEU A 125 -29.96 8.32 13.00
N ASN A 126 -30.27 9.33 13.81
CA ASN A 126 -30.50 9.16 15.24
C ASN A 126 -31.74 8.29 15.56
N GLU A 127 -32.75 8.29 14.69
CA GLU A 127 -33.96 7.48 14.84
C GLU A 127 -33.80 6.05 14.30
N ASN A 128 -33.01 5.86 13.24
CA ASN A 128 -32.98 4.63 12.45
C ASN A 128 -31.64 3.87 12.51
N ASN A 129 -30.65 4.41 13.22
CA ASN A 129 -29.32 3.81 13.35
C ASN A 129 -29.07 3.36 14.79
N SER A 130 -28.70 2.09 14.97
CA SER A 130 -28.31 1.51 16.26
C SER A 130 -26.81 1.29 16.41
N VAL A 131 -26.00 1.81 15.48
CA VAL A 131 -24.55 1.64 15.48
C VAL A 131 -23.90 2.61 16.46
N GLU A 132 -23.03 2.11 17.33
CA GLU A 132 -22.32 2.91 18.34
C GLU A 132 -21.33 3.91 17.73
N LYS A 133 -20.66 3.54 16.62
CA LYS A 133 -19.64 4.35 15.96
C LYS A 133 -19.97 4.59 14.48
N VAL A 134 -19.95 5.85 14.06
CA VAL A 134 -20.15 6.27 12.69
C VAL A 134 -18.92 6.99 12.15
N SER A 135 -18.41 6.53 11.01
CA SER A 135 -17.41 7.29 10.25
C SER A 135 -18.11 8.41 9.48
N VAL A 136 -17.91 9.65 9.91
CA VAL A 136 -18.42 10.83 9.21
C VAL A 136 -17.36 11.30 8.23
N PHE A 137 -17.71 11.43 6.95
CA PHE A 137 -16.73 11.84 5.94
C PHE A 137 -17.25 12.95 5.03
N PHE A 138 -16.40 13.96 4.84
CA PHE A 138 -16.63 15.06 3.91
C PHE A 138 -15.97 14.75 2.57
N HIS A 139 -16.75 14.78 1.49
CA HIS A 139 -16.30 14.40 0.15
C HIS A 139 -17.17 15.07 -0.93
N GLY A 140 -16.87 14.82 -2.21
CA GLY A 140 -17.84 14.53 -3.28
C GLY A 140 -18.65 15.67 -3.89
N GLY A 141 -18.91 15.54 -5.20
CA GLY A 141 -19.58 16.54 -6.04
C GLY A 141 -18.71 17.73 -6.44
N GLY A 142 -17.83 18.16 -5.53
CA GLY A 142 -16.94 19.30 -5.67
C GLY A 142 -15.76 19.22 -4.68
N GLU A 143 -15.34 20.37 -4.15
CA GLU A 143 -14.37 20.50 -3.06
C GLU A 143 -15.10 20.88 -1.76
N PRO A 144 -15.13 20.02 -0.73
CA PRO A 144 -15.84 20.31 0.52
C PRO A 144 -15.41 21.63 1.19
N THR A 145 -14.14 22.00 1.09
CA THR A 145 -13.60 23.18 1.78
C THR A 145 -13.89 24.50 1.09
N ILE A 146 -14.46 24.51 -0.13
CA ILE A 146 -14.79 25.77 -0.82
C ILE A 146 -15.95 26.51 -0.11
N GLN A 147 -16.85 25.76 0.50
CA GLN A 147 -17.93 26.27 1.35
C GLN A 147 -17.51 26.17 2.82
N PHE A 148 -16.41 26.86 3.17
CA PHE A 148 -15.72 26.65 4.45
C PHE A 148 -16.59 26.97 5.68
N GLU A 149 -17.38 28.05 5.66
CA GLU A 149 -18.32 28.37 6.75
C GLU A 149 -19.40 27.30 6.92
N LEU A 150 -19.93 26.80 5.80
CA LEU A 150 -20.88 25.69 5.84
C LEU A 150 -20.21 24.43 6.41
N LEU A 151 -18.99 24.09 5.98
CA LEU A 151 -18.25 22.95 6.52
C LEU A 151 -18.07 23.05 8.03
N LYS A 152 -17.67 24.24 8.54
CA LYS A 152 -17.56 24.51 9.99
C LYS A 152 -18.90 24.30 10.70
N LYS A 153 -19.98 24.85 10.15
CA LYS A 153 -21.33 24.72 10.69
C LYS A 153 -21.82 23.27 10.71
N ILE A 154 -21.60 22.54 9.61
CA ILE A 154 -21.94 21.12 9.48
C ILE A 154 -21.18 20.28 10.49
N LYS A 155 -19.84 20.44 10.56
CA LYS A 155 -19.02 19.69 11.52
C LYS A 155 -19.54 19.92 12.94
N LYS A 156 -19.70 21.19 13.34
CA LYS A 156 -20.16 21.54 14.69
C LYS A 156 -21.50 20.87 15.01
N TYR A 157 -22.48 21.00 14.11
CA TYR A 157 -23.79 20.42 14.31
C TYR A 157 -23.76 18.88 14.39
N VAL A 158 -23.02 18.21 13.50
CA VAL A 158 -22.91 16.74 13.54
C VAL A 158 -22.18 16.28 14.80
N ASP A 159 -21.20 17.04 15.26
CA ASP A 159 -20.45 16.76 16.50
C ASP A 159 -21.33 16.91 17.75
N GLU A 160 -22.30 17.83 17.75
CA GLU A 160 -23.22 18.09 18.86
C GLU A 160 -24.45 17.15 18.84
N GLU A 161 -25.01 16.88 17.66
CA GLU A 161 -26.36 16.30 17.52
C GLU A 161 -26.40 14.84 17.09
N LEU A 162 -25.37 14.33 16.40
CA LEU A 162 -25.31 12.91 16.06
C LEU A 162 -24.96 12.11 17.31
N LYS A 163 -25.87 11.22 17.74
CA LYS A 163 -25.74 10.47 19.01
C LYS A 163 -24.61 9.44 19.00
N ALA A 164 -24.31 8.88 17.82
CA ALA A 164 -23.23 7.90 17.68
C ALA A 164 -21.87 8.56 17.88
N GLU A 165 -20.89 7.82 18.40
CA GLU A 165 -19.50 8.25 18.41
C GLU A 165 -19.02 8.47 16.96
N LYS A 166 -18.31 9.58 16.72
CA LYS A 166 -17.94 10.02 15.37
C LYS A 166 -16.43 10.11 15.20
N ILE A 167 -15.96 9.61 14.06
CA ILE A 167 -14.62 9.87 13.54
C ILE A 167 -14.79 10.66 12.24
N PHE A 168 -14.25 11.87 12.21
CA PHE A 168 -14.35 12.76 11.06
C PHE A 168 -13.19 12.54 10.10
N SER A 169 -13.52 12.41 8.82
CA SER A 169 -12.54 12.37 7.74
C SER A 169 -12.87 13.35 6.63
N LEU A 170 -11.85 13.81 5.92
CA LEU A 170 -11.96 14.78 4.82
C LEU A 170 -11.18 14.27 3.60
N GLN A 171 -11.87 14.14 2.47
CA GLN A 171 -11.24 14.08 1.16
C GLN A 171 -11.20 15.48 0.57
N THR A 172 -10.02 15.91 0.15
CA THR A 172 -9.79 17.27 -0.35
C THR A 172 -8.77 17.32 -1.47
N ASN A 173 -8.83 18.36 -2.30
CA ASN A 173 -7.78 18.69 -3.24
C ASN A 173 -6.58 19.42 -2.60
N GLY A 174 -6.69 19.89 -1.36
CA GLY A 174 -5.58 20.47 -0.60
C GLY A 174 -5.19 21.91 -0.96
N VAL A 175 -5.95 22.61 -1.82
CA VAL A 175 -5.73 24.04 -2.10
C VAL A 175 -6.36 24.87 -0.99
N PHE A 176 -5.58 25.22 0.03
CA PHE A 176 -6.06 25.81 1.29
C PHE A 176 -5.44 27.18 1.60
N SER A 177 -6.17 27.97 2.36
CA SER A 177 -5.63 29.10 3.12
C SER A 177 -4.95 28.61 4.42
N ASN A 178 -4.25 29.51 5.13
CA ASN A 178 -3.70 29.22 6.46
C ASN A 178 -4.81 28.87 7.47
N GLU A 179 -5.93 29.61 7.43
CA GLU A 179 -7.07 29.37 8.31
C GLU A 179 -7.65 27.97 8.11
N THR A 180 -7.86 27.56 6.85
CA THR A 180 -8.41 26.23 6.53
C THR A 180 -7.51 25.11 7.03
N ARG A 181 -6.18 25.22 6.84
CA ARG A 181 -5.20 24.23 7.34
C ARG A 181 -5.26 24.08 8.86
N ASN A 182 -5.24 25.19 9.59
CA ASN A 182 -5.31 25.21 11.04
C ASN A 182 -6.63 24.65 11.58
N TRP A 183 -7.75 24.94 10.91
CA TRP A 183 -9.04 24.40 11.33
C TRP A 183 -9.13 22.89 11.10
N ILE A 184 -8.67 22.39 9.96
CA ILE A 184 -8.67 20.95 9.63
C ILE A 184 -7.85 20.17 10.65
N GLN A 185 -6.63 20.64 10.97
CA GLN A 185 -5.77 20.02 11.99
C GLN A 185 -6.49 19.82 13.33
N LYS A 186 -7.34 20.76 13.74
CA LYS A 186 -8.03 20.73 15.04
C LYS A 186 -9.34 19.94 15.02
N ASN A 187 -9.97 19.76 13.86
CA ASN A 187 -11.36 19.31 13.78
C ASN A 187 -11.57 18.01 13.00
N ILE A 188 -10.57 17.55 12.24
CA ILE A 188 -10.68 16.38 11.38
C ILE A 188 -9.65 15.34 11.81
N ASN A 189 -10.10 14.11 12.04
CA ASN A 189 -9.23 13.01 12.51
C ASN A 189 -8.37 12.43 11.39
N HIS A 190 -8.92 12.32 10.18
CA HIS A 190 -8.22 11.74 9.02
C HIS A 190 -8.37 12.61 7.78
N VAL A 191 -7.25 12.98 7.17
CA VAL A 191 -7.25 13.79 5.95
C VAL A 191 -6.66 12.97 4.80
N THR A 192 -7.39 12.94 3.69
CA THR A 192 -6.91 12.39 2.42
C THR A 192 -6.77 13.51 1.42
N VAL A 193 -5.51 13.83 1.06
CA VAL A 193 -5.16 14.87 0.11
C VAL A 193 -5.02 14.27 -1.28
N SER A 194 -5.71 14.85 -2.26
CA SER A 194 -5.66 14.40 -3.63
C SER A 194 -4.50 15.09 -4.37
N CYS A 195 -3.42 14.36 -4.60
CA CYS A 195 -2.23 14.85 -5.31
C CYS A 195 -1.72 13.76 -6.25
N ASP A 196 -1.46 14.12 -7.50
CA ASP A 196 -1.08 13.17 -8.54
C ASP A 196 0.44 13.02 -8.71
N GLY A 197 1.24 13.78 -7.96
CA GLY A 197 2.70 13.67 -7.92
C GLY A 197 3.39 15.00 -8.17
N PRO A 198 4.59 14.99 -8.80
CA PRO A 198 5.36 16.18 -9.11
C PRO A 198 4.54 17.27 -9.86
N PRO A 199 4.96 18.55 -9.78
CA PRO A 199 4.23 19.67 -10.38
C PRO A 199 3.78 19.47 -11.83
N TYR A 200 4.63 18.89 -12.69
CA TYR A 200 4.28 18.66 -14.09
C TYR A 200 3.22 17.56 -14.33
N ILE A 201 2.93 16.70 -13.35
CA ILE A 201 1.80 15.77 -13.42
C ILE A 201 0.57 16.45 -12.80
N GLN A 202 0.75 17.02 -11.60
CA GLN A 202 -0.30 17.65 -10.82
C GLN A 202 -0.95 18.82 -11.56
N ASP A 203 -0.16 19.72 -12.16
CA ASP A 203 -0.68 20.93 -12.81
C ASP A 203 -1.42 20.63 -14.11
N PHE A 204 -0.99 19.60 -14.85
CA PHE A 204 -1.68 19.16 -16.07
C PHE A 204 -2.97 18.40 -15.75
N GLN A 205 -2.92 17.49 -14.78
CA GLN A 205 -4.08 16.67 -14.44
C GLN A 205 -5.11 17.42 -13.58
N ARG A 206 -4.66 18.32 -12.71
CA ARG A 206 -5.45 19.02 -11.70
C ARG A 206 -5.22 20.54 -11.71
N PRO A 207 -5.39 21.24 -12.85
CA PRO A 207 -5.20 22.68 -12.89
C PRO A 207 -6.22 23.40 -12.01
N LEU A 208 -5.86 24.59 -11.53
CA LEU A 208 -6.82 25.55 -10.97
C LEU A 208 -7.87 25.89 -12.03
N ARG A 209 -9.07 26.29 -11.58
CA ARG A 209 -10.16 26.63 -12.50
C ARG A 209 -9.84 27.77 -13.46
N ASN A 210 -8.95 28.69 -13.07
CA ASN A 210 -8.45 29.78 -13.91
C ASN A 210 -7.27 29.36 -14.83
N GLY A 211 -6.92 28.07 -14.91
CA GLY A 211 -5.79 27.56 -15.69
C GLY A 211 -4.44 27.63 -14.97
N GLY A 212 -4.39 28.17 -13.75
CA GLY A 212 -3.17 28.23 -12.96
C GLY A 212 -2.72 26.87 -12.40
N LYS A 213 -1.51 26.87 -11.83
CA LYS A 213 -0.86 25.70 -11.23
C LYS A 213 -1.43 25.43 -9.83
N SER A 214 -1.84 24.19 -9.56
CA SER A 214 -2.35 23.79 -8.24
C SER A 214 -1.26 23.21 -7.34
N SER A 215 -0.18 22.69 -7.93
CA SER A 215 0.92 22.00 -7.24
C SER A 215 1.48 22.78 -6.07
N VAL A 216 1.75 24.07 -6.24
CA VAL A 216 2.31 24.95 -5.21
C VAL A 216 1.44 24.98 -3.95
N PHE A 217 0.11 25.06 -4.11
CA PHE A 217 -0.81 25.09 -2.97
C PHE A 217 -0.92 23.74 -2.27
N VAL A 218 -1.03 22.66 -3.05
CA VAL A 218 -1.18 21.30 -2.51
C VAL A 218 0.09 20.85 -1.81
N GLU A 219 1.26 21.15 -2.37
CA GLU A 219 2.55 20.85 -1.73
C GLU A 219 2.71 21.61 -0.41
N ASN A 220 2.38 22.90 -0.37
CA ASN A 220 2.37 23.68 0.86
C ASN A 220 1.44 23.09 1.93
N THR A 221 0.28 22.57 1.53
CA THR A 221 -0.64 21.89 2.44
C THR A 221 -0.08 20.57 2.96
N ILE A 222 0.51 19.74 2.09
CA ILE A 222 1.15 18.48 2.48
C ILE A 222 2.28 18.75 3.47
N ARG A 223 3.17 19.69 3.17
CA ARG A 223 4.29 20.07 4.05
C ARG A 223 3.80 20.53 5.41
N PHE A 224 2.80 21.41 5.44
CA PHE A 224 2.19 21.86 6.69
C PHE A 224 1.71 20.68 7.56
N PHE A 225 0.97 19.73 6.98
CA PHE A 225 0.47 18.59 7.75
C PHE A 225 1.59 17.67 8.23
N VAL A 226 2.57 17.39 7.37
CA VAL A 226 3.74 16.58 7.70
C VAL A 226 4.57 17.21 8.83
N GLU A 227 4.85 18.51 8.75
CA GLU A 227 5.63 19.27 9.75
C GLU A 227 4.91 19.37 11.10
N ASN A 228 3.57 19.28 11.09
CA ASN A 228 2.75 19.24 12.29
C ASN A 228 2.41 17.81 12.75
N PHE A 229 3.14 16.80 12.25
CA PHE A 229 2.97 15.38 12.62
C PHE A 229 1.56 14.83 12.41
N ILE A 230 0.81 15.37 11.44
CA ILE A 230 -0.51 14.87 11.07
C ILE A 230 -0.30 13.78 10.02
N ASP A 231 -0.68 12.55 10.36
CA ASP A 231 -0.64 11.44 9.41
C ASP A 231 -1.74 11.62 8.36
N ILE A 232 -1.33 11.85 7.10
CA ILE A 232 -2.24 12.06 5.98
C ILE A 232 -2.12 10.90 4.99
N ASN A 233 -3.23 10.62 4.32
CA ASN A 233 -3.22 9.80 3.11
C ASN A 233 -3.07 10.71 1.90
N VAL A 234 -2.24 10.33 0.94
CA VAL A 234 -2.25 10.93 -0.39
C VAL A 234 -2.87 9.96 -1.37
N GLU A 235 -3.96 10.39 -2.02
CA GLU A 235 -4.62 9.62 -3.07
C GLU A 235 -4.29 10.19 -4.44
N THR A 236 -3.71 9.35 -5.29
CA THR A 236 -3.14 9.71 -6.58
C THR A 236 -3.91 8.99 -7.68
N VAL A 237 -4.32 9.77 -8.68
CA VAL A 237 -4.95 9.24 -9.88
C VAL A 237 -3.88 9.08 -10.97
N ILE A 238 -3.65 7.82 -11.34
CA ILE A 238 -2.71 7.44 -12.39
C ILE A 238 -3.43 7.45 -13.73
N SER A 239 -3.00 8.36 -14.60
CA SER A 239 -3.43 8.45 -16.00
C SER A 239 -2.54 7.62 -16.91
N LYS A 240 -2.87 7.56 -18.19
CA LYS A 240 -1.98 7.01 -19.21
C LYS A 240 -0.62 7.72 -19.21
N PHE A 241 -0.59 9.04 -19.05
CA PHE A 241 0.62 9.85 -19.01
C PHE A 241 1.50 9.53 -17.79
N SER A 242 0.92 9.50 -16.59
CA SER A 242 1.68 9.33 -15.35
C SER A 242 2.02 7.87 -15.02
N ASN A 243 1.49 6.92 -15.80
CA ASN A 243 1.61 5.50 -15.53
C ASN A 243 3.04 4.96 -15.48
N GLU A 244 3.92 5.41 -16.37
CA GLU A 244 5.32 5.00 -16.36
C GLU A 244 6.14 5.68 -15.25
N ARG A 245 5.55 6.66 -14.57
CA ARG A 245 6.17 7.47 -13.52
C ARG A 245 5.67 7.12 -12.12
N GLN A 246 4.93 6.02 -11.93
CA GLN A 246 4.46 5.60 -10.61
C GLN A 246 5.57 5.52 -9.54
N ALA A 247 6.79 5.10 -9.90
CA ALA A 247 7.93 5.07 -8.98
C ALA A 247 8.44 6.47 -8.63
N GLU A 248 8.51 7.37 -9.61
CA GLU A 248 8.88 8.78 -9.42
C GLU A 248 7.87 9.52 -8.55
N ILE A 249 6.57 9.27 -8.76
CA ILE A 249 5.47 9.82 -7.96
C ILE A 249 5.60 9.39 -6.50
N LEU A 250 5.88 8.10 -6.27
CA LEU A 250 6.10 7.59 -4.92
C LEU A 250 7.34 8.22 -4.26
N GLU A 251 8.45 8.35 -4.99
CA GLU A 251 9.68 9.01 -4.50
C GLU A 251 9.41 10.48 -4.14
N TYR A 252 8.63 11.19 -4.95
CA TYR A 252 8.22 12.58 -4.66
C TYR A 252 7.46 12.67 -3.34
N PHE A 253 6.48 11.80 -3.09
CA PHE A 253 5.74 11.79 -1.83
C PHE A 253 6.59 11.40 -0.63
N HIS A 254 7.50 10.44 -0.77
CA HIS A 254 8.48 10.10 0.26
C HIS A 254 9.33 11.31 0.66
N LYS A 255 9.82 12.08 -0.33
CA LYS A 255 10.58 13.32 -0.09
C LYS A 255 9.76 14.39 0.62
N LEU A 256 8.46 14.49 0.33
CA LEU A 256 7.54 15.36 1.07
C LEU A 256 7.26 14.86 2.50
N GLY A 257 7.56 13.60 2.83
CA GLY A 257 7.34 13.00 4.15
C GLY A 257 6.02 12.28 4.31
N VAL A 258 5.38 11.93 3.19
CA VAL A 258 4.12 11.20 3.18
C VAL A 258 4.43 9.71 3.35
N ASN A 259 3.78 9.08 4.34
CA ASN A 259 3.96 7.66 4.63
C ASN A 259 2.81 6.79 4.13
N ASN A 260 1.69 7.37 3.71
CA ASN A 260 0.52 6.65 3.22
C ASN A 260 0.13 7.16 1.84
N VAL A 261 0.31 6.33 0.82
CA VAL A 261 0.02 6.68 -0.59
C VAL A 261 -0.93 5.65 -1.18
N LYS A 262 -1.90 6.10 -1.98
CA LYS A 262 -2.83 5.22 -2.69
C LYS A 262 -2.84 5.53 -4.17
N PHE A 263 -2.56 4.53 -5.00
CA PHE A 263 -2.64 4.63 -6.45
C PHE A 263 -3.95 4.04 -6.97
N ASN A 264 -4.70 4.83 -7.74
CA ASN A 264 -5.85 4.34 -8.50
C ASN A 264 -5.71 4.72 -9.97
N PRO A 265 -6.03 3.83 -10.92
CA PRO A 265 -6.13 4.23 -12.32
C PRO A 265 -7.32 5.18 -12.52
N ILE A 266 -7.27 6.03 -13.55
CA ILE A 266 -8.42 6.84 -13.96
C ILE A 266 -9.64 5.94 -14.20
N SER A 267 -10.79 6.39 -13.70
CA SER A 267 -12.08 5.87 -14.10
C SER A 267 -12.64 6.79 -15.18
N GLU A 268 -12.72 6.29 -16.42
CA GLU A 268 -13.08 7.08 -17.61
C GLU A 268 -14.56 7.48 -17.58
N ARG A 269 -14.87 8.56 -16.86
CA ARG A 269 -16.21 9.11 -16.63
C ARG A 269 -16.15 10.63 -16.52
N GLY A 270 -17.31 11.28 -16.60
CA GLY A 270 -17.42 12.73 -16.41
C GLY A 270 -16.54 13.49 -17.42
N ARG A 271 -15.70 14.42 -16.94
CA ARG A 271 -14.87 15.26 -17.82
C ARG A 271 -13.91 14.49 -18.73
N CYS A 272 -13.46 13.30 -18.30
CA CYS A 272 -12.61 12.43 -19.12
C CYS A 272 -13.22 12.18 -20.51
N LEU A 273 -14.52 11.92 -20.57
CA LEU A 273 -15.22 11.54 -21.79
C LEU A 273 -15.39 12.71 -22.78
N CYS A 274 -15.31 13.96 -22.30
CA CYS A 274 -15.49 15.15 -23.13
C CYS A 274 -14.20 15.60 -23.83
N SER A 275 -13.04 15.24 -23.27
CA SER A 275 -11.73 15.67 -23.80
C SER A 275 -10.67 14.61 -23.49
N PRO A 276 -10.72 13.45 -24.16
CA PRO A 276 -9.81 12.35 -23.90
C PRO A 276 -8.40 12.71 -24.37
N THR A 277 -7.45 12.71 -23.45
CA THR A 277 -6.01 12.86 -23.68
C THR A 277 -5.27 11.85 -22.81
N GLU A 278 -3.97 11.70 -22.98
CA GLU A 278 -3.18 10.83 -22.09
C GLU A 278 -3.23 11.25 -20.61
N PHE A 279 -3.54 12.52 -20.32
CA PHE A 279 -3.69 13.05 -18.96
C PHE A 279 -5.07 12.76 -18.35
N SER A 280 -6.07 12.49 -19.19
CA SER A 280 -7.46 12.28 -18.76
C SER A 280 -7.96 10.85 -18.96
N THR A 281 -7.18 9.95 -19.58
CA THR A 281 -7.56 8.56 -19.88
C THR A 281 -6.84 7.54 -18.99
N SER A 282 -7.47 6.37 -18.83
CA SER A 282 -6.90 5.29 -18.02
C SER A 282 -5.67 4.68 -18.70
N PRO A 283 -4.63 4.32 -17.92
CA PRO A 283 -3.59 3.43 -18.45
C PRO A 283 -4.19 2.06 -18.77
N GLY A 284 -3.52 1.33 -19.68
CA GLY A 284 -3.79 -0.09 -19.85
C GLY A 284 -3.50 -0.85 -18.56
N MET A 285 -4.44 -1.65 -18.07
CA MET A 285 -4.36 -2.31 -16.76
C MET A 285 -3.07 -3.12 -16.56
N LEU A 286 -2.61 -3.85 -17.58
CA LEU A 286 -1.32 -4.56 -17.50
C LEU A 286 -0.14 -3.63 -17.25
N SER A 287 -0.09 -2.51 -17.96
CA SER A 287 0.98 -1.53 -17.81
C SER A 287 0.91 -0.87 -16.43
N PHE A 288 -0.31 -0.52 -15.99
CA PHE A 288 -0.57 -0.02 -14.63
C PHE A 288 0.00 -0.93 -13.56
N PHE A 289 -0.37 -2.22 -13.58
CA PHE A 289 0.08 -3.14 -12.55
C PHE A 289 1.56 -3.50 -12.65
N LYS A 290 2.14 -3.51 -13.87
CA LYS A 290 3.59 -3.67 -14.03
C LYS A 290 4.35 -2.56 -13.30
N ASN A 291 3.91 -1.30 -13.45
CA ASN A 291 4.54 -0.17 -12.77
C ASN A 291 4.17 -0.10 -11.29
N LEU A 292 2.97 -0.57 -10.90
CA LEU A 292 2.59 -0.66 -9.50
C LEU A 292 3.46 -1.65 -8.72
N LEU A 293 3.72 -2.84 -9.27
CA LEU A 293 4.58 -3.84 -8.65
C LEU A 293 6.00 -3.30 -8.40
N LYS A 294 6.51 -2.49 -9.35
CA LYS A 294 7.75 -1.73 -9.18
C LYS A 294 7.64 -0.72 -8.04
N SER A 295 6.59 0.08 -8.00
CA SER A 295 6.37 1.04 -6.92
C SER A 295 6.18 0.37 -5.55
N MET A 296 5.56 -0.82 -5.45
CA MET A 296 5.40 -1.54 -4.18
C MET A 296 6.74 -1.93 -3.56
N GLU A 297 7.67 -2.41 -4.38
CA GLU A 297 9.02 -2.70 -3.92
C GLU A 297 9.77 -1.44 -3.50
N LEU A 298 9.61 -0.34 -4.23
CA LEU A 298 10.18 0.94 -3.82
C LEU A 298 9.56 1.47 -2.52
N ALA A 299 8.26 1.24 -2.32
CA ALA A 299 7.54 1.62 -1.11
C ALA A 299 8.06 0.87 0.12
N ASP A 300 8.39 -0.41 -0.02
CA ASP A 300 9.03 -1.22 1.02
C ASP A 300 10.41 -0.67 1.43
N ILE A 301 11.17 -0.12 0.49
CA ILE A 301 12.47 0.53 0.75
C ILE A 301 12.27 1.84 1.51
N TYR A 302 11.31 2.64 1.07
CA TYR A 302 11.00 3.95 1.64
C TYR A 302 10.15 3.91 2.92
N ASP A 303 9.75 2.71 3.34
CA ASP A 303 8.82 2.49 4.47
C ASP A 303 7.47 3.21 4.28
N VAL A 304 7.06 3.36 3.01
CA VAL A 304 5.79 3.98 2.61
C VAL A 304 4.74 2.89 2.43
N LYS A 305 3.56 3.07 3.03
CA LYS A 305 2.40 2.22 2.78
C LYS A 305 1.78 2.60 1.44
N LEU A 306 2.00 1.76 0.43
CA LEU A 306 1.39 1.91 -0.90
C LEU A 306 0.15 1.02 -1.03
N ALA A 307 -1.03 1.65 -1.00
CA ALA A 307 -2.31 1.00 -1.20
C ALA A 307 -2.80 1.11 -2.66
N PHE A 308 -3.65 0.16 -3.06
CA PHE A 308 -4.37 0.21 -4.33
C PHE A 308 -5.66 -0.61 -4.25
N THR A 309 -6.56 -0.41 -5.20
CA THR A 309 -7.82 -1.17 -5.27
C THR A 309 -7.54 -2.65 -5.55
N GLY A 310 -7.95 -3.52 -4.60
CA GLY A 310 -7.73 -4.96 -4.67
C GLY A 310 -6.40 -5.46 -4.11
N SER A 311 -5.77 -4.68 -3.23
CA SER A 311 -4.65 -5.15 -2.40
C SER A 311 -5.01 -6.43 -1.62
N LEU A 312 -4.00 -7.27 -1.38
CA LEU A 312 -4.09 -8.49 -0.58
C LEU A 312 -3.89 -8.25 0.92
N ASP A 313 -3.88 -6.99 1.38
CA ASP A 313 -3.63 -6.65 2.78
C ASP A 313 -4.88 -6.78 3.66
N PHE A 314 -6.08 -6.81 3.04
CA PHE A 314 -7.36 -6.85 3.76
C PHE A 314 -8.39 -7.72 3.03
N CYS A 315 -9.33 -8.27 3.78
CA CYS A 315 -10.47 -9.03 3.27
C CYS A 315 -11.76 -8.27 3.52
N LYS A 316 -12.68 -8.34 2.56
CA LYS A 316 -13.94 -7.62 2.55
C LYS A 316 -15.01 -8.50 1.91
N VAL A 317 -16.24 -8.37 2.40
CA VAL A 317 -17.44 -9.00 1.79
C VAL A 317 -17.98 -8.20 0.60
N ALA A 318 -17.61 -6.91 0.51
CA ALA A 318 -17.98 -6.00 -0.58
C ALA A 318 -16.86 -4.99 -0.89
N SER A 319 -16.68 -4.67 -2.18
CA SER A 319 -15.54 -3.88 -2.70
C SER A 319 -15.57 -2.42 -2.31
N CYS A 320 -16.75 -1.90 -1.97
CA CYS A 320 -17.01 -0.50 -1.70
C CYS A 320 -18.11 -0.41 -0.64
N VAL A 321 -18.29 0.79 -0.11
CA VAL A 321 -19.29 1.07 0.92
C VAL A 321 -20.75 0.93 0.47
N VAL A 322 -20.96 0.63 -0.82
CA VAL A 322 -22.25 0.29 -1.42
C VAL A 322 -22.96 -0.84 -0.65
N ALA A 323 -22.24 -1.91 -0.32
CA ALA A 323 -22.78 -2.98 0.53
C ALA A 323 -22.38 -2.81 2.01
N SER A 324 -21.42 -1.93 2.32
CA SER A 324 -20.98 -1.66 3.70
C SER A 324 -21.73 -0.50 4.39
N ARG A 325 -22.98 -0.25 3.99
CA ARG A 325 -23.95 0.52 4.78
C ARG A 325 -23.59 2.02 4.90
N ALA A 326 -23.22 2.65 3.79
CA ALA A 326 -23.04 4.10 3.72
C ALA A 326 -24.37 4.86 3.48
N PHE A 327 -24.56 5.93 4.23
CA PHE A 327 -25.58 6.94 4.02
C PHE A 327 -24.88 8.21 3.52
N ILE A 328 -24.97 8.53 2.24
CA ILE A 328 -24.32 9.73 1.67
C ILE A 328 -25.38 10.71 1.23
N ILE A 329 -25.42 11.90 1.84
CA ILE A 329 -26.31 12.98 1.43
C ILE A 329 -25.61 13.89 0.40
N THR A 330 -26.22 14.01 -0.78
CA THR A 330 -25.74 14.86 -1.88
C THR A 330 -26.23 16.30 -1.75
N PRO A 331 -25.62 17.30 -2.44
CA PRO A 331 -26.04 18.70 -2.34
C PRO A 331 -27.48 18.95 -2.82
N ASP A 332 -28.02 18.10 -3.70
CA ASP A 332 -29.41 18.13 -4.16
C ASP A 332 -30.38 17.30 -3.29
N GLY A 333 -29.93 16.82 -2.13
CA GLY A 333 -30.78 16.18 -1.13
C GLY A 333 -31.12 14.72 -1.43
N PHE A 334 -30.33 14.02 -2.25
CA PHE A 334 -30.48 12.59 -2.49
C PHE A 334 -29.55 11.77 -1.59
N VAL A 335 -29.94 10.53 -1.33
CA VAL A 335 -29.19 9.60 -0.50
C VAL A 335 -28.69 8.42 -1.33
N SER A 336 -27.37 8.22 -1.33
CA SER A 336 -26.69 7.13 -2.04
C SER A 336 -25.67 6.43 -1.14
N PRO A 337 -25.25 5.17 -1.42
CA PRO A 337 -24.19 4.53 -0.69
C PRO A 337 -22.87 4.61 -1.47
N CYS A 338 -22.78 5.39 -2.55
CA CYS A 338 -21.60 5.47 -3.39
C CYS A 338 -21.05 6.89 -3.48
N ILE A 339 -19.76 7.07 -3.13
CA ILE A 339 -19.10 8.37 -3.22
C ILE A 339 -19.06 8.91 -4.65
N SER A 340 -19.14 8.01 -5.63
CA SER A 340 -19.13 8.39 -7.02
C SER A 340 -20.46 8.96 -7.49
N VAL A 341 -21.57 8.93 -6.73
CA VAL A 341 -22.88 9.51 -7.10
C VAL A 341 -23.01 10.93 -6.52
N PRO A 342 -22.56 11.98 -7.23
CA PRO A 342 -22.55 13.34 -6.69
C PRO A 342 -23.92 14.02 -6.69
N SER A 343 -24.87 13.54 -7.49
CA SER A 343 -26.16 14.17 -7.73
C SER A 343 -27.16 13.18 -8.34
N ARG A 344 -28.42 13.57 -8.44
CA ARG A 344 -29.47 12.82 -9.17
C ARG A 344 -29.17 12.66 -10.66
N ASP A 345 -28.53 13.66 -11.24
CA ASP A 345 -28.23 13.75 -12.67
C ASP A 345 -27.02 12.89 -13.08
N ALA A 346 -26.37 12.24 -12.10
CA ALA A 346 -25.32 11.29 -12.38
C ALA A 346 -25.86 10.12 -13.20
N GLU A 347 -25.05 9.64 -14.14
CA GLU A 347 -25.40 8.56 -15.07
C GLU A 347 -25.83 7.24 -14.41
N TYR A 348 -25.65 7.09 -13.10
CA TYR A 348 -25.80 5.85 -12.32
C TYR A 348 -26.66 6.08 -11.04
N ASN A 349 -27.78 6.78 -11.22
CA ASN A 349 -28.78 7.06 -10.18
C ASN A 349 -29.51 5.80 -9.66
N GLU A 350 -29.28 4.63 -10.25
CA GLU A 350 -29.75 3.34 -9.76
C GLU A 350 -29.21 3.01 -8.38
N LEU A 351 -28.15 3.69 -7.93
CA LEU A 351 -27.62 3.53 -6.58
C LEU A 351 -28.28 4.47 -5.56
N ILE A 352 -29.12 5.42 -5.97
CA ILE A 352 -29.83 6.33 -5.05
C ILE A 352 -30.98 5.60 -4.38
N PHE A 353 -30.95 5.44 -3.06
CA PHE A 353 -32.00 4.74 -2.31
C PHE A 353 -32.86 5.67 -1.46
N GLY A 354 -32.57 6.97 -1.40
CA GLY A 354 -33.38 7.91 -0.63
C GLY A 354 -33.29 9.34 -1.14
N PHE A 355 -34.10 10.21 -0.55
CA PHE A 355 -34.15 11.64 -0.86
C PHE A 355 -34.82 12.44 0.25
N PHE A 356 -34.59 13.75 0.28
CA PHE A 356 -35.32 14.70 1.11
C PHE A 356 -36.68 15.02 0.49
N ASP A 357 -37.75 14.66 1.19
CA ASP A 357 -39.11 15.00 0.80
C ASP A 357 -39.50 16.37 1.38
N LYS A 358 -39.64 17.37 0.50
CA LYS A 358 -40.01 18.73 0.88
C LYS A 358 -41.40 18.84 1.50
N LYS A 359 -42.36 17.99 1.09
CA LYS A 359 -43.75 18.05 1.57
C LYS A 359 -43.85 17.53 3.00
N GLU A 360 -43.13 16.45 3.29
CA GLU A 360 -43.12 15.81 4.61
C GLU A 360 -41.98 16.30 5.50
N ASN A 361 -41.11 17.18 4.99
CA ASN A 361 -39.95 17.74 5.68
C ASN A 361 -39.05 16.69 6.37
N LYS A 362 -38.81 15.56 5.69
CA LYS A 362 -38.02 14.44 6.21
C LYS A 362 -37.27 13.69 5.12
N ILE A 363 -36.29 12.90 5.52
CA ILE A 363 -35.63 11.95 4.62
C ILE A 363 -36.54 10.74 4.39
N LYS A 364 -36.78 10.40 3.13
CA LYS A 364 -37.48 9.17 2.72
C LYS A 364 -36.48 8.16 2.15
N ILE A 365 -36.58 6.92 2.61
CA ILE A 365 -35.78 5.80 2.14
C ILE A 365 -36.66 4.78 1.41
N ASN A 366 -36.22 4.35 0.23
CA ASN A 366 -36.73 3.17 -0.44
C ASN A 366 -36.07 1.93 0.15
N GLN A 367 -36.75 1.32 1.12
CA GLN A 367 -36.23 0.18 1.88
C GLN A 367 -35.90 -1.03 0.98
N LYS A 368 -36.76 -1.35 0.00
CA LYS A 368 -36.50 -2.46 -0.95
C LYS A 368 -35.21 -2.23 -1.75
N LYS A 369 -34.97 -0.99 -2.19
CA LYS A 369 -33.77 -0.62 -2.93
C LYS A 369 -32.52 -0.66 -2.05
N LEU A 370 -32.62 -0.17 -0.81
CA LEU A 370 -31.53 -0.26 0.16
C LEU A 370 -31.12 -1.71 0.44
N GLU A 371 -32.09 -2.59 0.68
CA GLU A 371 -31.86 -4.03 0.90
C GLU A 371 -31.24 -4.70 -0.32
N PHE A 372 -31.70 -4.36 -1.53
CA PHE A 372 -31.13 -4.87 -2.77
C PHE A 372 -29.64 -4.47 -2.92
N LEU A 373 -29.29 -3.22 -2.57
CA LEU A 373 -27.90 -2.74 -2.62
C LEU A 373 -27.03 -3.40 -1.53
N GLN A 374 -27.56 -3.55 -0.31
CA GLN A 374 -26.84 -4.15 0.82
C GLN A 374 -26.61 -5.66 0.65
N LYS A 375 -27.50 -6.37 -0.06
CA LYS A 375 -27.33 -7.79 -0.40
C LYS A 375 -26.23 -8.04 -1.43
N ARG A 376 -25.64 -7.01 -2.04
CA ARG A 376 -24.58 -7.14 -3.06
C ARG A 376 -23.22 -7.47 -2.43
N THR A 377 -23.10 -8.67 -1.89
CA THR A 377 -21.87 -9.23 -1.31
C THR A 377 -21.29 -10.32 -2.21
N VAL A 378 -20.02 -10.69 -2.01
CA VAL A 378 -19.40 -11.76 -2.82
C VAL A 378 -20.06 -13.11 -2.68
N GLN A 379 -20.72 -13.37 -1.55
CA GLN A 379 -21.52 -14.57 -1.32
C GLN A 379 -22.77 -14.59 -2.21
N ASN A 380 -23.31 -13.43 -2.58
CA ASN A 380 -24.51 -13.30 -3.40
C ASN A 380 -24.20 -12.98 -4.87
N ILE A 381 -22.93 -12.90 -5.26
CA ILE A 381 -22.52 -12.73 -6.66
C ILE A 381 -22.11 -14.11 -7.22
N PRO A 382 -22.89 -14.71 -8.13
CA PRO A 382 -22.63 -16.08 -8.62
C PRO A 382 -21.23 -16.26 -9.21
N LYS A 383 -20.75 -15.29 -10.01
CA LYS A 383 -19.40 -15.33 -10.60
C LYS A 383 -18.26 -15.30 -9.57
N CYS A 384 -18.51 -14.88 -8.33
CA CYS A 384 -17.48 -14.74 -7.31
C CYS A 384 -17.23 -16.01 -6.49
N GLN A 385 -18.15 -16.98 -6.47
CA GLN A 385 -18.09 -18.12 -5.54
C GLN A 385 -16.75 -18.89 -5.59
N ASN A 386 -16.25 -19.11 -6.81
CA ASN A 386 -15.03 -19.88 -7.08
C ASN A 386 -13.81 -18.99 -7.38
N CYS A 387 -13.87 -17.70 -7.07
CA CYS A 387 -12.80 -16.76 -7.35
C CYS A 387 -11.85 -16.62 -6.15
N PHE A 388 -10.57 -16.94 -6.32
CA PHE A 388 -9.57 -16.79 -5.25
C PHE A 388 -9.38 -15.35 -4.76
N MET A 389 -9.74 -14.38 -5.59
CA MET A 389 -9.71 -12.96 -5.25
C MET A 389 -11.01 -12.46 -4.61
N LYS A 390 -12.02 -13.32 -4.37
CA LYS A 390 -13.34 -12.87 -3.92
C LYS A 390 -13.26 -12.02 -2.66
N TRP A 391 -12.40 -12.36 -1.70
CA TRP A 391 -12.28 -11.59 -0.46
C TRP A 391 -11.47 -10.29 -0.59
N HIS A 392 -10.63 -10.13 -1.60
CA HIS A 392 -9.82 -8.92 -1.79
C HIS A 392 -10.44 -7.95 -2.81
N CYS A 393 -10.93 -8.50 -3.92
CA CYS A 393 -11.67 -7.76 -4.94
C CYS A 393 -13.09 -7.44 -4.46
N ALA A 394 -13.68 -8.33 -3.65
CA ALA A 394 -14.97 -8.16 -3.00
C ALA A 394 -16.12 -7.81 -3.98
N GLY A 395 -16.12 -8.46 -5.15
CA GLY A 395 -17.18 -8.37 -6.16
C GLY A 395 -17.06 -7.20 -7.14
N GLY A 396 -15.98 -6.41 -7.05
CA GLY A 396 -15.71 -5.28 -7.94
C GLY A 396 -16.75 -4.15 -7.84
N CYS A 397 -16.49 -3.05 -8.56
CA CYS A 397 -17.31 -1.84 -8.51
C CYS A 397 -18.75 -2.07 -9.02
N ALA A 398 -19.74 -1.75 -8.18
CA ALA A 398 -21.15 -1.84 -8.54
C ALA A 398 -21.54 -0.91 -9.70
N ILE A 399 -20.93 0.28 -9.81
CA ILE A 399 -21.17 1.19 -10.94
C ILE A 399 -20.62 0.57 -12.24
N SER A 400 -19.42 -0.01 -12.21
CA SER A 400 -18.87 -0.67 -13.40
C SER A 400 -19.74 -1.85 -13.85
N ALA A 401 -20.27 -2.64 -12.92
CA ALA A 401 -21.25 -3.69 -13.24
C ALA A 401 -22.50 -3.10 -13.91
N CYS A 402 -23.09 -2.07 -13.29
CA CYS A 402 -24.27 -1.36 -13.79
C CYS A 402 -24.08 -0.83 -15.23
N LEU A 403 -22.93 -0.21 -15.52
CA LEU A 403 -22.65 0.38 -16.83
C LEU A 403 -22.41 -0.67 -17.92
N MET A 404 -21.78 -1.81 -17.58
CA MET A 404 -21.38 -2.81 -18.57
C MET A 404 -22.47 -3.86 -18.84
N HIS A 405 -23.43 -4.03 -17.93
CA HIS A 405 -24.41 -5.11 -17.97
C HIS A 405 -25.86 -4.62 -17.78
N GLY A 406 -26.24 -3.54 -18.48
CA GLY A 406 -27.64 -3.13 -18.57
C GLY A 406 -28.29 -2.81 -17.21
N ARG A 407 -27.56 -2.09 -16.35
CA ARG A 407 -27.96 -1.70 -14.98
C ARG A 407 -27.95 -2.81 -13.93
N ASP A 408 -27.51 -4.02 -14.26
CA ASP A 408 -27.29 -5.06 -13.25
C ASP A 408 -26.00 -4.80 -12.44
N ILE A 409 -26.15 -4.73 -11.12
CA ILE A 409 -25.01 -4.57 -10.21
C ILE A 409 -24.38 -5.92 -9.80
N TYR A 410 -25.08 -7.05 -9.97
CA TYR A 410 -24.63 -8.40 -9.57
C TYR A 410 -23.79 -9.13 -10.61
N SER A 411 -23.61 -8.53 -11.79
CA SER A 411 -22.76 -9.05 -12.87
C SER A 411 -21.46 -8.25 -12.98
N PRO A 412 -20.35 -8.70 -12.35
CA PRO A 412 -19.04 -8.07 -12.53
C PRO A 412 -18.57 -8.10 -13.99
N TYR A 413 -17.94 -7.00 -14.41
CA TYR A 413 -17.32 -6.90 -15.73
C TYR A 413 -16.18 -7.92 -15.90
N GLU A 414 -16.29 -8.80 -16.90
CA GLU A 414 -15.36 -9.91 -17.11
C GLU A 414 -13.92 -9.45 -17.35
N GLY A 415 -13.74 -8.33 -18.07
CA GLY A 415 -12.41 -7.75 -18.27
C GLY A 415 -11.74 -7.41 -16.93
N TYR A 416 -12.45 -6.75 -16.03
CA TYR A 416 -11.94 -6.44 -14.69
C TYR A 416 -11.66 -7.70 -13.87
N CYS A 417 -12.55 -8.70 -13.89
CA CYS A 417 -12.35 -9.98 -13.20
C CYS A 417 -11.11 -10.73 -13.68
N ARG A 418 -10.83 -10.73 -14.98
CA ARG A 418 -9.60 -11.30 -15.54
C ARG A 418 -8.36 -10.57 -15.02
N TRP A 419 -8.41 -9.23 -15.02
CA TRP A 419 -7.28 -8.42 -14.58
C TRP A 419 -6.97 -8.58 -13.10
N ILE A 420 -7.97 -8.43 -12.23
CA ILE A 420 -7.74 -8.45 -10.78
C ILE A 420 -7.22 -9.81 -10.30
N ARG A 421 -7.63 -10.92 -10.96
CA ARG A 421 -7.06 -12.25 -10.73
C ARG A 421 -5.59 -12.31 -11.15
N LYS A 422 -5.24 -11.80 -12.32
CA LYS A 422 -3.84 -11.78 -12.78
C LYS A 422 -2.94 -10.99 -11.82
N VAL A 423 -3.43 -9.85 -11.34
CA VAL A 423 -2.71 -8.97 -10.41
C VAL A 423 -2.58 -9.60 -9.05
N GLY A 424 -3.68 -10.10 -8.48
CA GLY A 424 -3.66 -10.77 -7.20
C GLY A 424 -2.65 -11.91 -7.18
N ARG A 425 -2.57 -12.69 -8.26
CA ARG A 425 -1.53 -13.71 -8.41
C ARG A 425 -0.12 -13.12 -8.40
N SER A 426 0.14 -12.04 -9.15
CA SER A 426 1.47 -11.39 -9.17
C SER A 426 1.86 -10.81 -7.80
N VAL A 427 0.92 -10.18 -7.08
CA VAL A 427 1.15 -9.68 -5.72
C VAL A 427 1.40 -10.84 -4.75
N LEU A 428 0.67 -11.94 -4.90
CA LEU A 428 0.87 -13.11 -4.07
C LEU A 428 2.24 -13.76 -4.33
N VAL A 429 2.66 -13.87 -5.59
CA VAL A 429 4.01 -14.29 -5.98
C VAL A 429 5.05 -13.35 -5.38
N TYR A 430 4.83 -12.03 -5.42
CA TYR A 430 5.71 -11.05 -4.80
C TYR A 430 5.86 -11.28 -3.29
N LYS A 431 4.74 -11.36 -2.56
CA LYS A 431 4.73 -11.61 -1.12
C LYS A 431 5.39 -12.96 -0.78
N ILE A 432 5.08 -14.01 -1.53
CA ILE A 432 5.74 -15.33 -1.41
C ILE A 432 7.25 -15.24 -1.59
N LYS A 433 7.72 -14.56 -2.64
CA LYS A 433 9.16 -14.40 -2.89
C LYS A 433 9.83 -13.62 -1.76
N LYS A 434 9.18 -12.54 -1.31
CA LYS A 434 9.61 -11.74 -0.16
C LYS A 434 9.70 -12.57 1.12
N ASP A 435 8.70 -13.41 1.41
CA ASP A 435 8.56 -14.09 2.72
C ASP A 435 9.20 -15.49 2.74
N LEU A 436 8.88 -16.36 1.77
CA LEU A 436 9.34 -17.77 1.73
C LEU A 436 10.75 -17.91 1.18
N LEU A 437 11.04 -17.21 0.09
CA LEU A 437 12.39 -17.26 -0.47
C LEU A 437 13.34 -16.33 0.26
N LYS A 438 12.82 -15.45 1.14
CA LYS A 438 13.55 -14.29 1.65
C LYS A 438 14.31 -13.60 0.51
N THR A 439 13.89 -13.67 -0.78
CA THR A 439 14.63 -13.08 -1.91
C THR A 439 14.55 -11.59 -1.77
N HIS A 440 15.37 -11.10 -0.87
CA HIS A 440 15.70 -9.75 -0.66
C HIS A 440 16.36 -9.30 -1.95
N PRO A 441 16.15 -8.03 -2.29
CA PRO A 441 16.87 -7.41 -3.37
C PRO A 441 18.37 -7.63 -3.16
N PHE A 442 19.01 -8.17 -4.17
CA PHE A 442 20.46 -8.40 -4.18
C PHE A 442 21.11 -7.35 -5.05
N ILE A 443 22.43 -7.29 -5.00
CA ILE A 443 23.19 -6.29 -5.72
C ILE A 443 23.89 -7.00 -6.89
N GLU A 444 23.90 -6.42 -8.08
CA GLU A 444 24.63 -6.94 -9.23
C GLU A 444 25.64 -5.89 -9.67
N GLU A 445 26.91 -6.24 -9.77
CA GLU A 445 27.89 -5.43 -10.47
C GLU A 445 27.90 -5.86 -11.93
N LYS A 446 27.54 -4.94 -12.83
CA LYS A 446 27.48 -5.16 -14.26
C LYS A 446 28.19 -4.00 -14.97
N ASN A 447 29.25 -4.30 -15.71
CA ASN A 447 30.04 -3.30 -16.45
C ASN A 447 30.55 -2.13 -15.57
N GLY A 448 30.95 -2.40 -14.31
CA GLY A 448 31.41 -1.37 -13.37
C GLY A 448 30.30 -0.55 -12.70
N GLN A 449 29.03 -0.79 -13.06
CA GLN A 449 27.87 -0.22 -12.37
C GLN A 449 27.35 -1.21 -11.34
N ILE A 450 26.98 -0.73 -10.16
CA ILE A 450 26.27 -1.56 -9.19
C ILE A 450 24.78 -1.31 -9.32
N ILE A 451 24.04 -2.38 -9.49
CA ILE A 451 22.61 -2.39 -9.74
C ILE A 451 21.97 -3.08 -8.55
N TYR A 452 21.12 -2.38 -7.82
CA TYR A 452 20.19 -3.04 -6.92
C TYR A 452 19.16 -3.79 -7.75
N ARG A 453 19.08 -5.10 -7.61
CA ARG A 453 18.07 -5.96 -8.24
C ARG A 453 17.05 -6.42 -7.22
N GLY A 454 15.90 -5.76 -7.28
CA GLY A 454 14.67 -6.21 -6.67
C GLY A 454 13.97 -7.32 -7.45
N VAL A 455 12.80 -7.72 -6.96
CA VAL A 455 11.88 -8.66 -7.63
C VAL A 455 11.34 -8.03 -8.92
N PHE A 456 11.11 -6.71 -8.95
CA PHE A 456 10.54 -6.00 -10.10
C PHE A 456 11.33 -4.80 -10.58
N ASN A 457 12.17 -4.22 -9.73
CA ASN A 457 13.04 -3.11 -10.09
C ASN A 457 14.49 -3.54 -10.26
N GLU A 458 15.15 -2.84 -11.17
CA GLU A 458 16.59 -2.69 -11.12
C GLU A 458 16.86 -1.18 -11.09
N PHE A 459 17.77 -0.74 -10.23
CA PHE A 459 18.26 0.63 -10.29
C PHE A 459 19.75 0.67 -10.00
N GLU A 460 20.45 1.49 -10.78
CA GLU A 460 21.86 1.77 -10.54
C GLU A 460 22.00 2.49 -9.19
N LEU A 461 22.78 1.88 -8.29
CA LEU A 461 23.28 2.49 -7.07
C LEU A 461 24.42 3.42 -7.47
N LYS A 462 24.14 4.72 -7.52
CA LYS A 462 25.19 5.72 -7.76
C LYS A 462 26.14 5.76 -6.57
N GLU A 463 27.44 5.74 -6.85
CA GLU A 463 28.48 5.73 -5.82
C GLU A 463 28.40 6.98 -4.94
N PHE A 464 28.65 6.76 -3.65
CA PHE A 464 28.98 7.82 -2.71
C PHE A 464 30.50 7.95 -2.73
N PRO A 465 31.11 9.02 -3.26
CA PRO A 465 32.56 9.13 -3.34
C PRO A 465 33.16 9.29 -1.93
N ALA A 466 33.52 8.16 -1.32
CA ALA A 466 34.50 8.12 -0.25
C ALA A 466 35.86 8.35 -0.91
N LYS A 467 36.46 9.53 -0.69
CA LYS A 467 37.77 9.93 -1.21
C LYS A 467 38.70 8.73 -1.45
N GLY A 468 38.98 8.41 -2.71
CA GLY A 468 40.21 7.72 -3.11
C GLY A 468 40.16 6.24 -3.52
N LYS A 469 39.01 5.65 -3.89
CA LYS A 469 38.99 4.42 -4.70
C LYS A 469 37.83 4.43 -5.70
N GLU A 470 38.15 4.20 -6.96
CA GLU A 470 37.18 3.92 -8.03
C GLU A 470 36.58 2.51 -7.84
N GLY A 471 35.25 2.38 -7.95
CA GLY A 471 34.59 1.10 -8.23
C GLY A 471 33.92 0.36 -7.06
N GLY A 472 33.17 1.03 -6.20
CA GLY A 472 32.33 0.36 -5.20
C GLY A 472 31.11 1.18 -4.74
N SER A 473 29.90 0.65 -4.94
CA SER A 473 28.63 1.26 -4.49
C SER A 473 28.17 0.84 -3.10
N LEU A 474 29.07 0.22 -2.33
CA LEU A 474 28.94 0.02 -0.91
C LEU A 474 29.64 1.17 -0.19
N LEU A 475 28.89 1.99 0.56
CA LEU A 475 29.49 3.01 1.40
C LEU A 475 30.10 2.33 2.63
N GLU A 476 31.42 2.21 2.62
CA GLU A 476 32.17 1.77 3.79
C GLU A 476 32.23 2.91 4.81
N VAL A 477 31.57 2.70 5.94
CA VAL A 477 31.42 3.69 7.00
C VAL A 477 32.49 3.47 8.05
N ASP A 478 33.45 4.39 8.10
CA ASP A 478 34.40 4.54 9.21
C ASP A 478 33.67 5.20 10.39
N VAL A 479 33.56 4.47 11.50
CA VAL A 479 32.82 4.93 12.69
C VAL A 479 33.39 6.22 13.30
N ASP A 480 34.68 6.50 13.08
CA ASP A 480 35.33 7.72 13.56
C ASP A 480 34.99 8.96 12.69
N LYS A 481 34.33 8.76 11.53
CA LYS A 481 34.00 9.83 10.57
C LYS A 481 32.50 10.03 10.34
N LEU A 482 31.66 9.49 11.22
CA LEU A 482 30.19 9.52 11.06
C LEU A 482 29.62 10.93 10.94
N GLU A 483 30.12 11.90 11.71
CA GLU A 483 29.66 13.29 11.64
C GLU A 483 29.96 13.95 10.30
N LEU A 484 31.21 13.82 9.83
CA LEU A 484 31.63 14.31 8.51
C LEU A 484 30.85 13.63 7.38
N LEU A 485 30.58 12.32 7.52
CA LEU A 485 29.82 11.55 6.54
C LEU A 485 28.37 12.02 6.46
N THR A 486 27.75 12.32 7.61
CA THR A 486 26.38 12.83 7.68
C THR A 486 26.23 14.11 6.89
N LYS A 487 27.15 15.07 7.07
CA LYS A 487 27.14 16.34 6.33
C LYS A 487 27.26 16.14 4.80
N LYS A 488 28.13 15.23 4.36
CA LYS A 488 28.27 14.92 2.93
C LYS A 488 27.02 14.26 2.34
N ILE A 489 26.35 13.40 3.12
CA ILE A 489 25.10 12.75 2.70
C ILE A 489 24.02 13.81 2.47
N GLU A 490 23.95 14.83 3.31
CA GLU A 490 23.03 15.96 3.14
C GLU A 490 23.30 16.75 1.86
N GLU A 491 24.58 17.08 1.61
CA GLU A 491 24.98 17.85 0.42
C GLU A 491 24.67 17.13 -0.89
N GLN A 492 24.81 15.80 -0.92
CA GLN A 492 24.65 15.00 -2.14
C GLN A 492 23.24 14.42 -2.32
N ASN A 493 22.46 14.33 -1.25
CA ASN A 493 21.07 13.85 -1.24
C ASN A 493 20.85 12.54 -2.02
N PRO A 494 21.54 11.45 -1.66
CA PRO A 494 21.47 10.17 -2.38
C PRO A 494 20.07 9.54 -2.26
N ARG A 495 19.63 8.83 -3.31
CA ARG A 495 18.32 8.15 -3.33
C ARG A 495 18.19 7.04 -2.30
N VAL A 496 19.19 6.15 -2.22
CA VAL A 496 19.28 5.06 -1.26
C VAL A 496 20.75 4.83 -0.94
N LEU A 497 21.11 4.70 0.33
CA LEU A 497 22.45 4.36 0.78
C LEU A 497 22.57 2.87 1.11
N LEU A 498 23.67 2.26 0.70
CA LEU A 498 24.05 0.94 1.16
C LEU A 498 25.23 1.08 2.13
N LEU A 499 25.01 0.77 3.41
CA LEU A 499 25.97 1.04 4.49
C LEU A 499 26.67 -0.24 4.94
N SER A 500 28.00 -0.24 4.98
CA SER A 500 28.79 -1.27 5.67
C SER A 500 29.74 -0.62 6.67
N PHE A 501 29.53 -0.87 7.95
CA PHE A 501 30.39 -0.34 9.00
C PHE A 501 31.71 -1.11 9.09
N LYS A 502 32.83 -0.39 9.09
CA LYS A 502 34.15 -0.89 9.46
C LYS A 502 34.36 -0.64 10.95
N ILE A 503 34.58 -1.71 11.71
CA ILE A 503 34.66 -1.66 13.17
C ILE A 503 35.84 -2.52 13.62
N SER A 504 36.95 -1.84 13.90
CA SER A 504 38.14 -2.51 14.45
C SER A 504 37.87 -3.02 15.87
N LYS A 505 38.65 -4.03 16.29
CA LYS A 505 38.51 -4.68 17.62
C LYS A 505 38.48 -3.68 18.78
N LYS A 506 39.31 -2.64 18.74
CA LYS A 506 39.39 -1.60 19.79
C LYS A 506 38.10 -0.78 19.93
N TYR A 507 37.24 -0.77 18.91
CA TYR A 507 36.00 0.00 18.88
C TYR A 507 34.75 -0.84 19.10
N LEU A 508 34.88 -2.09 19.57
CA LEU A 508 33.73 -2.93 19.96
C LEU A 508 33.17 -2.54 21.33
N THR A 509 32.73 -1.29 21.47
CA THR A 509 32.24 -0.69 22.71
C THR A 509 30.79 -0.24 22.60
N ARG A 510 30.13 -0.03 23.76
CA ARG A 510 28.79 0.58 23.84
C ARG A 510 28.76 1.99 23.28
N GLU A 511 29.87 2.72 23.35
CA GLU A 511 29.97 4.06 22.80
C GLU A 511 29.88 4.05 21.27
N THR A 512 30.63 3.16 20.61
CA THR A 512 30.53 2.97 19.15
C THR A 512 29.12 2.57 18.74
N GLY A 513 28.47 1.69 19.52
CA GLY A 513 27.07 1.32 19.30
C GLY A 513 26.13 2.54 19.33
N ARG A 514 26.27 3.41 20.33
CA ARG A 514 25.51 4.67 20.43
C ARG A 514 25.77 5.62 19.26
N LYS A 515 27.02 5.74 18.79
CA LYS A 515 27.37 6.56 17.62
C LYS A 515 26.70 6.04 16.34
N ILE A 516 26.73 4.72 16.12
CA ILE A 516 26.06 4.09 14.98
C ILE A 516 24.54 4.28 15.06
N GLU A 517 23.92 4.03 16.22
CA GLU A 517 22.48 4.23 16.40
C GLU A 517 22.09 5.69 16.13
N SER A 518 22.84 6.66 16.67
CA SER A 518 22.62 8.09 16.43
C SER A 518 22.72 8.46 14.95
N PHE A 519 23.74 7.95 14.26
CA PHE A 519 23.89 8.16 12.82
C PHE A 519 22.70 7.62 12.02
N LEU A 520 22.28 6.37 12.29
CA LEU A 520 21.14 5.75 11.62
C LEU A 520 19.81 6.48 11.93
N LYS A 521 19.65 7.00 13.17
CA LYS A 521 18.52 7.87 13.52
C LYS A 521 18.54 9.16 12.73
N SER A 522 19.70 9.82 12.64
CA SER A 522 19.86 11.06 11.87
C SER A 522 19.50 10.88 10.39
N LEU A 523 19.90 9.75 9.78
CA LEU A 523 19.50 9.42 8.41
C LEU A 523 17.98 9.27 8.28
N LYS A 524 17.31 8.59 9.23
CA LYS A 524 15.84 8.48 9.22
C LYS A 524 15.14 9.83 9.40
N GLU A 525 15.61 10.65 10.34
CA GLU A 525 15.07 12.00 10.58
C GLU A 525 15.18 12.88 9.33
N LYS A 526 16.27 12.73 8.58
CA LYS A 526 16.54 13.41 7.31
C LYS A 526 15.91 12.72 6.10
N ARG A 527 15.18 11.62 6.31
CA ARG A 527 14.53 10.81 5.26
C ARG A 527 15.49 10.30 4.20
N VAL A 528 16.74 10.05 4.59
CA VAL A 528 17.71 9.37 3.74
C VAL A 528 17.44 7.89 3.86
N SER A 529 16.98 7.27 2.78
CA SER A 529 16.74 5.83 2.74
C SER A 529 18.07 5.07 2.77
N PHE A 530 18.16 4.02 3.57
CA PHE A 530 19.38 3.21 3.67
C PHE A 530 19.12 1.73 3.94
N VAL A 531 20.09 0.91 3.60
CA VAL A 531 20.17 -0.52 3.90
C VAL A 531 21.50 -0.81 4.57
N VAL A 532 21.48 -1.46 5.74
CA VAL A 532 22.71 -1.91 6.40
C VAL A 532 23.11 -3.28 5.86
N ALA A 533 24.27 -3.33 5.21
CA ALA A 533 24.66 -4.47 4.40
C ALA A 533 25.20 -5.67 5.18
N LYS A 534 25.70 -5.43 6.39
CA LYS A 534 26.35 -6.45 7.22
C LYS A 534 25.76 -6.49 8.63
N PRO A 535 25.73 -7.66 9.28
CA PRO A 535 25.30 -7.76 10.66
C PRO A 535 26.25 -6.98 11.57
N LEU A 536 25.67 -6.29 12.56
CA LEU A 536 26.44 -5.59 13.58
C LEU A 536 26.57 -6.43 14.87
N PRO A 537 27.70 -6.34 15.58
CA PRO A 537 27.93 -7.12 16.80
C PRO A 537 26.93 -6.82 17.92
N LYS A 538 26.43 -7.87 18.60
CA LYS A 538 25.54 -7.73 19.77
C LYS A 538 26.18 -6.92 20.90
N CYS A 539 27.50 -6.97 21.07
CA CYS A 539 28.22 -6.21 22.09
C CYS A 539 28.19 -4.68 21.90
N LEU A 540 27.85 -4.17 20.71
CA LEU A 540 27.65 -2.74 20.50
C LEU A 540 26.39 -2.24 21.19
N PHE A 541 25.33 -3.05 21.21
CA PHE A 541 23.97 -2.63 21.55
C PHE A 541 23.41 -3.28 22.82
N GLY A 542 23.67 -4.57 23.03
CA GLY A 542 23.44 -5.19 24.33
C GLY A 542 22.02 -5.65 24.51
N GLU A 543 21.38 -5.18 25.57
CA GLU A 543 19.96 -5.40 25.80
C GLU A 543 19.13 -4.77 24.67
N ASP A 544 19.56 -3.61 24.16
CA ASP A 544 18.93 -2.92 23.03
C ASP A 544 19.13 -3.61 21.67
N TYR A 545 19.94 -4.67 21.58
CA TYR A 545 20.30 -5.29 20.30
C TYR A 545 19.08 -5.67 19.47
N GLN A 546 18.10 -6.36 20.07
CA GLN A 546 16.90 -6.80 19.34
C GLN A 546 16.05 -5.62 18.86
N ARG A 547 15.94 -4.56 19.68
CA ARG A 547 15.22 -3.33 19.34
C ARG A 547 15.88 -2.64 18.15
N ILE A 548 17.20 -2.45 18.19
CA ILE A 548 17.96 -1.71 17.17
C ILE A 548 18.00 -2.45 15.84
N ILE A 549 18.28 -3.76 15.84
CA ILE A 549 18.31 -4.53 14.59
C ILE A 549 16.93 -4.57 13.93
N ALA A 550 15.85 -4.66 14.71
CA ALA A 550 14.49 -4.58 14.18
C ALA A 550 14.18 -3.17 13.66
N GLN A 551 14.50 -2.13 14.44
CA GLN A 551 14.25 -0.73 14.09
C GLN A 551 14.91 -0.31 12.77
N PHE A 552 16.15 -0.75 12.53
CA PHE A 552 16.93 -0.37 11.35
C PHE A 552 17.06 -1.48 10.30
N LYS A 553 16.28 -2.57 10.43
CA LYS A 553 16.28 -3.72 9.52
C LYS A 553 17.70 -4.28 9.28
N ILE A 554 18.52 -4.35 10.34
CA ILE A 554 19.92 -4.82 10.28
C ILE A 554 19.95 -6.36 10.24
N PRO A 555 20.76 -7.00 9.37
CA PRO A 555 20.90 -8.45 9.34
C PRO A 555 21.29 -9.03 10.71
N LYS A 556 20.66 -10.14 11.13
CA LYS A 556 20.97 -10.79 12.42
C LYS A 556 22.18 -11.72 12.37
N GLY A 557 22.59 -12.16 11.18
CA GLY A 557 23.69 -13.13 11.03
C GLY A 557 24.17 -13.30 9.60
N CYS A 558 25.17 -14.16 9.40
CA CYS A 558 25.76 -14.38 8.08
C CYS A 558 24.74 -14.88 7.06
N GLU A 559 23.82 -15.77 7.45
CA GLU A 559 22.70 -16.21 6.60
C GLU A 559 21.83 -15.05 6.14
N GLU A 560 21.65 -14.02 6.96
CA GLU A 560 20.89 -12.79 6.66
C GLU A 560 21.74 -11.69 6.01
N CYS A 561 23.06 -11.89 5.97
CA CYS A 561 24.00 -11.12 5.16
C CYS A 561 24.04 -11.64 3.71
N ILE A 562 23.55 -12.87 3.45
CA ILE A 562 23.56 -13.56 2.12
C ILE A 562 22.77 -12.84 1.03
N TRP A 563 21.97 -11.90 1.46
CA TRP A 563 20.89 -11.32 0.71
C TRP A 563 21.30 -10.06 -0.07
N LEU A 564 22.51 -9.53 0.18
CA LEU A 564 23.09 -8.36 -0.49
C LEU A 564 24.33 -8.71 -1.32
N TYR A 565 24.45 -9.96 -1.76
CA TYR A 565 25.63 -10.38 -2.51
C TYR A 565 25.69 -9.66 -3.84
N ILE A 566 26.90 -9.29 -4.21
CA ILE A 566 27.24 -8.75 -5.53
C ILE A 566 27.31 -9.95 -6.48
N LEU A 567 26.31 -10.13 -7.34
CA LEU A 567 26.48 -10.94 -8.54
C LEU A 567 27.46 -10.20 -9.45
N LYS A 568 28.58 -10.83 -9.78
CA LYS A 568 29.53 -10.29 -10.76
C LYS A 568 29.41 -11.14 -12.02
N ASP A 569 29.03 -10.51 -13.12
CA ASP A 569 28.92 -11.14 -14.44
C ASP A 569 28.08 -12.46 -14.43
N GLY A 570 26.96 -12.45 -13.71
CA GLY A 570 26.02 -13.59 -13.63
C GLY A 570 26.47 -14.75 -12.72
N SER A 571 27.55 -14.58 -11.96
CA SER A 571 28.06 -15.57 -11.02
C SER A 571 28.10 -15.05 -9.58
N PHE A 572 27.74 -15.93 -8.66
CA PHE A 572 27.85 -15.71 -7.22
C PHE A 572 29.26 -16.06 -6.76
N HIS A 573 29.94 -15.12 -6.11
CA HIS A 573 31.24 -15.37 -5.50
C HIS A 573 31.06 -15.82 -4.05
N ILE A 574 31.59 -17.00 -3.71
CA ILE A 574 31.52 -17.52 -2.36
C ILE A 574 32.61 -16.86 -1.52
N CYS A 575 32.19 -15.95 -0.65
CA CYS A 575 33.01 -15.29 0.37
C CYS A 575 33.91 -16.31 1.09
N GLY A 576 35.23 -16.19 0.99
CA GLY A 576 36.16 -17.14 1.62
C GLY A 576 36.89 -18.08 0.71
N THR A 577 36.56 -18.05 -0.57
CA THR A 577 37.06 -18.99 -1.55
C THR A 577 37.16 -18.30 -2.90
N ASP A 578 37.97 -18.84 -3.80
CA ASP A 578 38.01 -18.40 -5.20
C ASP A 578 36.85 -19.00 -6.04
N LYS A 579 35.85 -19.62 -5.39
CA LYS A 579 34.77 -20.34 -6.08
C LYS A 579 33.66 -19.40 -6.50
N THR A 580 33.28 -19.53 -7.76
CA THR A 580 32.11 -18.91 -8.36
C THR A 580 31.02 -19.95 -8.62
N ILE A 581 29.77 -19.56 -8.42
CA ILE A 581 28.60 -20.40 -8.71
C ILE A 581 27.68 -19.62 -9.63
N PRO A 582 27.35 -20.16 -10.83
CA PRO A 582 26.40 -19.51 -11.73
C PRO A 582 25.05 -19.28 -11.05
N GLN A 583 24.44 -18.13 -11.26
CA GLN A 583 23.12 -17.79 -10.69
C GLN A 583 22.06 -18.86 -10.98
N SER A 584 22.14 -19.54 -12.13
CA SER A 584 21.24 -20.61 -12.55
C SER A 584 21.17 -21.82 -11.61
N LYS A 585 22.16 -21.98 -10.70
CA LYS A 585 22.19 -23.03 -9.69
C LYS A 585 21.42 -22.69 -8.40
N PHE A 586 20.94 -21.46 -8.24
CA PHE A 586 20.16 -21.04 -7.07
C PHE A 586 18.69 -20.85 -7.45
N ARG A 587 17.87 -21.86 -7.19
CA ARG A 587 16.43 -21.85 -7.44
C ARG A 587 15.63 -21.62 -6.16
N SER A 588 16.23 -21.85 -5.00
CA SER A 588 15.60 -21.69 -3.69
C SER A 588 16.58 -21.28 -2.59
N ARG A 589 16.06 -20.82 -1.45
CA ARG A 589 16.84 -20.58 -0.23
C ARG A 589 17.56 -21.85 0.25
N LYS A 590 16.98 -23.03 0.01
CA LYS A 590 17.56 -24.32 0.39
C LYS A 590 18.85 -24.59 -0.41
N ASP A 591 18.86 -24.27 -1.70
CA ASP A 591 20.02 -24.46 -2.57
C ASP A 591 21.21 -23.59 -2.12
N ILE A 592 20.92 -22.34 -1.70
CA ILE A 592 21.92 -21.43 -1.13
C ILE A 592 22.48 -22.04 0.16
N VAL A 593 21.63 -22.42 1.11
CA VAL A 593 22.05 -23.00 2.40
C VAL A 593 22.84 -24.30 2.20
N GLU A 594 22.43 -25.16 1.28
CA GLU A 594 23.13 -26.41 0.95
C GLU A 594 24.49 -26.15 0.31
N VAL A 595 24.62 -25.15 -0.55
CA VAL A 595 25.91 -24.70 -1.10
C VAL A 595 26.86 -24.25 0.02
N PHE A 596 26.38 -23.43 0.95
CA PHE A 596 27.21 -22.95 2.07
C PHE A 596 27.64 -24.10 2.99
N LYS A 597 26.73 -25.04 3.30
CA LYS A 597 27.03 -26.27 4.03
C LYS A 597 28.06 -27.12 3.29
N LYS A 598 27.87 -27.32 1.98
CA LYS A 598 28.71 -28.17 1.13
C LYS A 598 30.16 -27.69 1.05
N TYR A 599 30.37 -26.38 0.95
CA TYR A 599 31.73 -25.83 0.83
C TYR A 599 32.38 -25.51 2.17
N ASN A 600 31.73 -25.85 3.29
CA ASN A 600 32.14 -25.42 4.63
C ASN A 600 32.52 -23.94 4.66
N ALA A 601 31.83 -23.15 3.81
CA ALA A 601 32.21 -21.80 3.46
C ALA A 601 31.83 -20.92 4.65
N LYS A 602 32.83 -20.61 5.47
CA LYS A 602 32.75 -19.52 6.43
C LYS A 602 33.04 -18.26 5.64
N PRO A 603 32.18 -17.21 5.71
CA PRO A 603 32.35 -16.04 4.86
C PRO A 603 33.74 -15.43 5.08
N THR A 604 34.63 -15.52 4.09
CA THR A 604 35.96 -14.87 4.13
C THR A 604 36.35 -14.09 2.86
N ALA A 605 35.77 -12.90 2.71
CA ALA A 605 36.20 -11.75 1.87
C ALA A 605 35.67 -11.73 0.42
N LEU A 606 35.41 -10.54 -0.17
CA LEU A 606 36.28 -9.34 -0.22
C LEU A 606 36.40 -8.36 0.99
N PHE A 607 35.60 -8.45 2.06
CA PHE A 607 35.95 -7.76 3.33
C PHE A 607 35.56 -8.58 4.55
N CYS A 608 36.48 -9.39 5.09
CA CYS A 608 36.23 -10.17 6.31
C CYS A 608 37.47 -10.40 7.20
N GLU A 609 38.06 -9.29 7.65
CA GLU A 609 38.96 -9.28 8.81
C GLU A 609 38.23 -8.87 10.11
N GLU A 610 37.01 -8.31 10.02
CA GLU A 610 36.24 -7.74 11.14
C GLU A 610 34.84 -8.35 11.32
N CYS A 611 34.58 -9.56 10.81
CA CYS A 611 33.25 -10.17 10.96
C CYS A 611 32.95 -10.52 12.42
N VAL A 612 31.74 -10.17 12.87
CA VAL A 612 31.19 -10.49 14.20
C VAL A 612 31.41 -11.94 14.63
N TYR A 613 31.32 -12.89 13.69
CA TYR A 613 31.51 -14.31 13.97
C TYR A 613 32.98 -14.71 14.18
N LYS A 614 33.95 -13.99 13.57
CA LYS A 614 35.38 -14.09 13.93
C LYS A 614 35.70 -13.32 15.23
N LEU A 615 34.99 -12.22 15.48
CA LEU A 615 35.15 -11.37 16.67
C LEU A 615 34.56 -11.97 17.95
N ARG A 616 33.87 -13.12 17.90
CA ARG A 616 33.42 -13.86 19.10
C ARG A 616 34.56 -14.18 20.07
N GLY A 617 35.79 -14.35 19.58
CA GLY A 617 36.97 -14.53 20.44
C GLY A 617 37.54 -13.22 21.03
N ASN A 618 37.12 -12.05 20.55
CA ASN A 618 37.69 -10.74 20.92
C ASN A 618 36.68 -9.78 21.58
N CYS A 619 35.40 -10.16 21.69
CA CYS A 619 34.49 -9.51 22.64
C CYS A 619 35.01 -9.87 24.03
N ALA A 620 35.68 -8.93 24.71
CA ALA A 620 36.27 -9.07 26.04
C ALA A 620 35.24 -9.54 27.11
N GLY A 621 34.81 -10.80 27.08
CA GLY A 621 33.78 -11.36 27.96
C GLY A 621 32.33 -10.92 27.69
N LEU A 622 32.07 -9.84 26.97
CA LEU A 622 30.71 -9.27 26.78
C LEU A 622 29.66 -10.18 26.13
N CYS A 623 30.07 -11.21 25.36
CA CYS A 623 29.16 -12.21 24.79
C CYS A 623 29.01 -13.48 25.63
N LYS A 624 29.80 -13.66 26.70
CA LYS A 624 29.76 -14.89 27.53
C LYS A 624 28.62 -14.90 28.57
N GLN A 625 27.95 -13.78 28.82
CA GLN A 625 27.05 -13.66 29.97
C GLN A 625 25.60 -14.11 29.78
N MET A 626 25.20 -14.68 28.65
CA MET A 626 23.82 -15.21 28.54
C MET A 626 23.78 -16.51 27.73
N VAL A 627 24.12 -17.60 28.40
CA VAL A 627 23.50 -18.90 28.16
C VAL A 627 22.30 -18.97 29.10
N PHE A 628 21.10 -18.86 28.55
CA PHE A 628 19.87 -19.52 29.01
C PHE A 628 18.90 -19.57 27.84
#